data_AF-A0A5R2N3A7-F1
#
_entry.id   AF-A0A5R2N3A7-F1
#
_cell.length_a   1.000
_cell.length_b   1.000
_cell.length_c   1.000
_cell.angle_alpha   90.00
_cell.angle_beta   90.00
_cell.angle_gamma   90.00
#
_symmetry.space_group_name_H-M   'P 1'
#
loop_
_entity.id
_entity.type
_entity.pdbx_description
1 polymer ?
#
loop_
_entity_poly.entity_id
_entity_poly.type
_entity_poly.pdbx_seq_one_letter_code
_entity_poly.pdbx_strand_id
1 'polypeptide(L)'
;PPDANTLLCVTDHVLQTWNRINIIVAGKPPSWQWLSMDKAIVHCRAGIGVWDWASTDDGAEPDVVMACAGDVPTLETLAAVQILRQQAPDLRIRVVNVVDLMTLQPKEYHPHGLSDREFDSLFTSDKPVIFAYHGYPW
;
A
#
# COMPACT_ATOMS: atom_id res chain seq x y z
N PRO A 1 -6.03 -3.98 5.55
CA PRO A 1 -6.67 -3.91 4.21
C PRO A 1 -7.30 -2.52 4.03
N PRO A 2 -7.10 -1.84 2.88
CA PRO A 2 -7.63 -0.49 2.66
C PRO A 2 -9.14 -0.42 2.40
N ASP A 3 -9.79 -1.54 2.05
CA ASP A 3 -11.22 -1.58 1.71
C ASP A 3 -11.85 -2.98 1.91
N ALA A 4 -13.12 -3.15 1.52
CA ALA A 4 -13.84 -4.41 1.73
C ALA A 4 -13.35 -5.55 0.81
N ASN A 5 -13.05 -5.28 -0.46
CA ASN A 5 -12.57 -6.32 -1.38
C ASN A 5 -11.18 -6.85 -0.97
N THR A 6 -10.28 -5.96 -0.53
CA THR A 6 -8.98 -6.37 0.03
C THR A 6 -9.15 -7.14 1.34
N LEU A 7 -10.10 -6.75 2.20
CA LEU A 7 -10.43 -7.52 3.40
C LEU A 7 -10.93 -8.94 3.05
N LEU A 8 -11.79 -9.08 2.05
CA LEU A 8 -12.25 -10.39 1.58
C LEU A 8 -11.10 -11.25 1.08
N CYS A 9 -10.21 -10.69 0.25
CA CYS A 9 -9.04 -11.41 -0.28
C CYS A 9 -8.08 -11.87 0.83
N VAL A 10 -7.78 -10.98 1.79
CA VAL A 10 -6.92 -11.32 2.94
C VAL A 10 -7.59 -12.37 3.82
N THR A 11 -8.91 -12.25 4.06
CA THR A 11 -9.65 -13.20 4.88
C THR A 11 -9.68 -14.59 4.25
N ASP A 12 -9.93 -14.68 2.94
CA ASP A 12 -9.88 -15.95 2.20
C ASP A 12 -8.50 -16.61 2.31
N HIS A 13 -7.43 -15.83 2.13
CA HIS A 13 -6.07 -16.33 2.27
C HIS A 13 -5.81 -16.88 3.68
N VAL A 14 -6.07 -16.11 4.74
CA VAL A 14 -5.70 -16.53 6.10
C VAL A 14 -6.47 -17.77 6.57
N LEU A 15 -7.71 -17.96 6.12
CA LEU A 15 -8.52 -19.14 6.44
C LEU A 15 -7.98 -20.43 5.81
N GLN A 16 -7.10 -20.32 4.81
CA GLN A 16 -6.45 -21.45 4.14
C GLN A 16 -5.01 -21.70 4.64
N THR A 17 -4.54 -20.92 5.63
CA THR A 17 -3.18 -21.03 6.18
C THR A 17 -3.15 -21.75 7.53
N TRP A 18 -2.00 -22.37 7.85
CA TRP A 18 -1.79 -23.14 9.08
C TRP A 18 -0.44 -22.78 9.71
N ASN A 19 -0.30 -23.01 11.02
CA ASN A 19 0.94 -22.76 11.79
C ASN A 19 1.43 -21.29 11.74
N ARG A 20 0.50 -20.34 11.74
CA ARG A 20 0.77 -18.89 11.73
C ARG A 20 -0.20 -18.17 12.65
N ILE A 21 0.20 -17.01 13.14
CA ILE A 21 -0.70 -16.03 13.75
C ILE A 21 -0.98 -14.98 12.67
N ASN A 22 -2.24 -14.87 12.25
CA ASN A 22 -2.67 -13.89 11.26
C ASN A 22 -3.35 -12.72 11.98
N ILE A 23 -2.83 -11.50 11.79
CA ILE A 23 -3.41 -10.28 12.36
C ILE A 23 -4.03 -9.47 11.21
N ILE A 24 -5.35 -9.30 11.25
CA ILE A 24 -6.08 -8.47 10.29
C ILE A 24 -6.55 -7.20 11.01
N VAL A 25 -6.04 -6.06 10.55
CA VAL A 25 -6.49 -4.74 11.01
C VAL A 25 -7.46 -4.18 9.97
N ALA A 26 -8.71 -4.00 10.37
CA ALA A 26 -9.79 -3.55 9.48
C ALA A 26 -10.76 -2.62 10.22
N GLY A 27 -11.15 -1.52 9.59
CA GLY A 27 -12.20 -0.64 10.10
C GLY A 27 -13.59 -1.21 9.89
N LYS A 28 -14.47 -0.83 10.82
CA LYS A 28 -15.92 -1.07 10.78
C LYS A 28 -16.75 0.10 10.22
N PRO A 29 -16.39 1.39 10.37
CA PRO A 29 -17.29 2.47 9.95
C PRO A 29 -17.47 2.46 8.43
N PRO A 30 -18.57 3.03 7.90
CA PRO A 30 -18.72 3.25 6.47
C PRO A 30 -17.49 3.95 5.91
N SER A 31 -16.88 3.34 4.90
CA SER A 31 -15.64 3.82 4.29
C SER A 31 -15.70 3.61 2.78
N TRP A 32 -14.71 4.18 2.11
CA TRP A 32 -14.57 4.12 0.66
C TRP A 32 -14.16 2.73 0.18
N GLN A 33 -14.57 2.41 -1.04
CA GLN A 33 -14.17 1.20 -1.75
C GLN A 33 -13.24 1.59 -2.89
N TRP A 34 -12.01 1.08 -2.90
CA TRP A 34 -10.96 1.55 -3.81
C TRP A 34 -10.75 0.61 -4.98
N LEU A 35 -10.67 -0.70 -4.71
CA LEU A 35 -10.35 -1.70 -5.71
C LEU A 35 -11.59 -2.50 -6.11
N SER A 36 -11.71 -2.84 -7.40
CA SER A 36 -12.58 -3.93 -7.83
C SER A 36 -12.04 -5.26 -7.29
N MET A 37 -12.86 -6.31 -7.30
CA MET A 37 -12.44 -7.62 -6.78
C MET A 37 -11.20 -8.15 -7.51
N ASP A 38 -11.16 -8.08 -8.84
CA ASP A 38 -10.00 -8.55 -9.62
C ASP A 38 -8.71 -7.80 -9.26
N LYS A 39 -8.79 -6.48 -9.10
CA LYS A 39 -7.64 -5.67 -8.68
C LYS A 39 -7.22 -6.00 -7.24
N ALA A 40 -8.18 -6.21 -6.34
CA ALA A 40 -7.91 -6.58 -4.96
C ALA A 40 -7.21 -7.94 -4.86
N ILE A 41 -7.59 -8.93 -5.67
CA ILE A 41 -6.94 -10.24 -5.72
C ILE A 41 -5.47 -10.10 -6.15
N VAL A 42 -5.21 -9.35 -7.22
CA VAL A 42 -3.83 -9.12 -7.70
C VAL A 42 -3.01 -8.37 -6.65
N HIS A 43 -3.57 -7.30 -6.08
CA HIS A 43 -2.88 -6.47 -5.09
C HIS A 43 -2.60 -7.23 -3.79
N CYS A 44 -3.56 -7.99 -3.26
CA CYS A 44 -3.37 -8.77 -2.04
C CYS A 44 -2.42 -9.96 -2.24
N ARG A 45 -2.33 -10.53 -3.45
CA ARG A 45 -1.32 -11.56 -3.77
C ARG A 45 0.10 -10.99 -3.73
N ALA A 46 0.29 -9.75 -4.19
CA ALA A 46 1.56 -9.07 -4.08
C ALA A 46 1.84 -8.57 -2.65
N GLY A 47 0.79 -8.27 -1.87
CA GLY A 47 0.86 -7.75 -0.51
C GLY A 47 1.20 -6.25 -0.45
N ILE A 48 1.73 -5.68 -1.52
CA ILE A 48 2.11 -4.30 -1.69
C ILE A 48 2.11 -3.95 -3.18
N GLY A 49 1.84 -2.70 -3.54
CA GLY A 49 1.92 -2.29 -4.93
C GLY A 49 1.68 -0.81 -5.18
N VAL A 50 2.12 -0.36 -6.36
CA VAL A 50 1.82 0.98 -6.88
C VAL A 50 0.37 1.03 -7.33
N TRP A 51 -0.33 2.11 -6.98
CA TRP A 51 -1.65 2.42 -7.50
C TRP A 51 -1.52 3.44 -8.63
N ASP A 52 -1.40 2.95 -9.86
CA ASP A 52 -1.17 3.79 -11.05
C ASP A 52 -2.24 4.86 -11.23
N TRP A 53 -3.51 4.52 -10.97
CA TRP A 53 -4.64 5.45 -11.07
C TRP A 53 -4.57 6.61 -10.05
N ALA A 54 -3.86 6.40 -8.94
CA ALA A 54 -3.64 7.41 -7.91
C ALA A 54 -2.30 8.15 -8.08
N SER A 55 -1.39 7.64 -8.91
CA SER A 55 -0.06 8.22 -9.14
C SER A 55 -0.10 9.30 -10.23
N THR A 56 0.93 10.16 -10.28
CA THR A 56 1.13 11.19 -11.32
C THR A 56 2.52 11.11 -11.95
N ASP A 57 3.32 10.10 -11.58
CA ASP A 57 4.66 9.90 -12.13
C ASP A 57 4.64 9.28 -13.54
N ASP A 58 3.50 8.75 -14.00
CA ASP A 58 3.32 8.04 -15.28
C ASP A 58 4.41 6.96 -15.52
N GLY A 59 4.86 6.31 -14.45
CA GLY A 59 5.92 5.30 -14.49
C GLY A 59 7.34 5.86 -14.62
N ALA A 60 7.51 7.18 -14.67
CA ALA A 60 8.79 7.84 -14.53
C ALA A 60 9.27 7.83 -13.07
N GLU A 61 10.43 8.41 -12.83
CA GLU A 61 10.95 8.62 -11.49
C GLU A 61 10.11 9.67 -10.74
N PRO A 62 9.55 9.36 -9.56
CA PRO A 62 8.73 10.30 -8.80
C PRO A 62 9.61 11.33 -8.08
N ASP A 63 9.02 12.46 -7.73
CA ASP A 63 9.63 13.45 -6.84
C ASP A 63 9.35 13.10 -5.36
N VAL A 64 8.25 12.38 -5.09
CA VAL A 64 7.87 11.89 -3.76
C VAL A 64 7.07 10.59 -3.85
N VAL A 65 7.30 9.68 -2.91
CA VAL A 65 6.47 8.49 -2.71
C VAL A 65 5.50 8.73 -1.56
N MET A 66 4.21 8.58 -1.84
CA MET A 66 3.11 8.63 -0.87
C MET A 66 2.68 7.20 -0.56
N ALA A 67 3.16 6.67 0.55
CA ALA A 67 2.90 5.31 0.98
C ALA A 67 1.85 5.24 2.09
N CYS A 68 1.04 4.19 2.09
CA CYS A 68 0.02 4.00 3.13
C CYS A 68 -0.22 2.53 3.48
N ALA A 69 -0.52 2.27 4.75
CA ALA A 69 -0.94 0.95 5.22
C ALA A 69 -2.06 1.09 6.26
N GLY A 70 -3.25 0.58 5.91
CA GLY A 70 -4.49 0.72 6.69
C GLY A 70 -5.57 1.47 5.92
N ASP A 71 -6.81 1.33 6.35
CA ASP A 71 -8.00 1.96 5.76
C ASP A 71 -7.99 3.49 5.89
N VAL A 72 -7.91 4.02 7.11
CA VAL A 72 -7.85 5.48 7.35
C VAL A 72 -6.58 6.09 6.75
N PRO A 73 -5.37 5.52 6.95
CA PRO A 73 -4.18 6.02 6.27
C PRO A 73 -4.30 6.07 4.74
N THR A 74 -4.96 5.07 4.12
CA THR A 74 -5.18 5.08 2.67
C THR A 74 -6.08 6.24 2.24
N LEU A 75 -7.17 6.49 2.97
CA LEU A 75 -8.07 7.62 2.71
C LEU A 75 -7.31 8.96 2.76
N GLU A 76 -6.58 9.19 3.86
CA GLU A 76 -5.88 10.46 4.06
C GLU A 76 -4.74 10.65 3.05
N THR A 77 -4.01 9.59 2.70
CA THR A 77 -2.99 9.63 1.64
C THR A 77 -3.60 10.00 0.30
N LEU A 78 -4.73 9.39 -0.09
CA LEU A 78 -5.40 9.72 -1.36
C LEU A 78 -5.96 11.15 -1.36
N ALA A 79 -6.49 11.62 -0.24
CA ALA A 79 -6.94 13.00 -0.10
C ALA A 79 -5.77 13.99 -0.24
N ALA A 80 -4.63 13.71 0.39
CA ALA A 80 -3.42 14.51 0.25
C ALA A 80 -2.93 14.55 -1.20
N VAL A 81 -2.90 13.40 -1.88
CA VAL A 81 -2.55 13.31 -3.31
C VAL A 81 -3.50 14.14 -4.17
N GLN A 82 -4.81 14.10 -3.89
CA GLN A 82 -5.80 14.91 -4.60
C GLN A 82 -5.55 16.42 -4.42
N ILE A 83 -5.23 16.87 -3.21
CA ILE A 83 -4.89 18.27 -2.93
C ILE A 83 -3.60 18.66 -3.66
N LEU A 84 -2.55 17.83 -3.57
CA LEU A 84 -1.26 18.10 -4.21
C LEU A 84 -1.39 18.19 -5.74
N ARG A 85 -2.19 17.33 -6.37
CA ARG A 85 -2.51 17.42 -7.80
C ARG A 85 -3.09 18.77 -8.22
N GLN A 86 -3.83 19.44 -7.32
CA GLN A 86 -4.41 20.76 -7.59
C GLN A 86 -3.44 21.91 -7.30
N GLN A 87 -2.66 21.79 -6.22
CA GLN A 87 -1.79 22.87 -5.72
C GLN A 87 -0.39 22.85 -6.33
N ALA A 88 0.08 21.68 -6.77
CA ALA A 88 1.41 21.45 -7.35
C ALA A 88 1.30 20.43 -8.51
N PRO A 89 0.69 20.80 -9.64
CA PRO A 89 0.38 19.87 -10.73
C PRO A 89 1.62 19.25 -11.39
N ASP A 90 2.78 19.91 -11.31
CA ASP A 90 4.05 19.41 -11.86
C ASP A 90 4.75 18.40 -10.94
N LEU A 91 4.23 18.16 -9.72
CA LEU A 91 4.80 17.21 -8.77
C LEU A 91 4.48 15.77 -9.22
N ARG A 92 5.52 14.97 -9.47
CA ARG A 92 5.38 13.55 -9.79
C ARG A 92 5.26 12.75 -8.50
N ILE A 93 4.10 12.15 -8.29
CA ILE A 93 3.74 11.45 -7.06
C ILE A 93 3.56 9.98 -7.39
N ARG A 94 4.25 9.11 -6.65
CA ARG A 94 3.97 7.68 -6.67
C ARG A 94 3.15 7.28 -5.46
N VAL A 95 2.01 6.63 -5.67
CA VAL A 95 1.19 6.12 -4.56
C VAL A 95 1.45 4.63 -4.36
N VAL A 96 1.92 4.25 -3.18
CA VAL A 96 2.16 2.85 -2.80
C VAL A 96 1.19 2.46 -1.69
N ASN A 97 0.42 1.39 -1.91
CA ASN A 97 -0.45 0.83 -0.88
C ASN A 97 0.12 -0.49 -0.37
N VAL A 98 0.18 -0.65 0.96
CA VAL A 98 0.68 -1.85 1.63
C VAL A 98 -0.48 -2.56 2.36
N VAL A 99 -0.65 -3.84 2.06
CA VAL A 99 -1.63 -4.74 2.71
C VAL A 99 -0.94 -5.69 3.67
N ASP A 100 0.18 -6.30 3.25
CA ASP A 100 1.03 -7.16 4.06
C ASP A 100 2.29 -6.39 4.47
N LEU A 101 2.35 -5.96 5.73
CA LEU A 101 3.49 -5.22 6.28
C LEU A 101 4.79 -6.03 6.26
N MET A 102 4.71 -7.36 6.25
CA MET A 102 5.90 -8.20 6.24
C MET A 102 6.65 -8.15 4.90
N THR A 103 6.03 -7.60 3.85
CA THR A 103 6.71 -7.29 2.57
C THR A 103 7.79 -6.22 2.72
N LEU A 104 7.69 -5.36 3.73
CA LEU A 104 8.67 -4.30 4.01
C LEU A 104 9.89 -4.78 4.78
N GLN A 105 9.86 -5.99 5.33
CA GLN A 105 11.04 -6.59 5.96
C GLN A 105 12.02 -7.06 4.87
N PRO A 106 13.34 -7.02 5.11
CA PRO A 106 14.28 -7.63 4.19
C PRO A 106 13.98 -9.14 4.03
N LYS A 107 14.13 -9.64 2.81
CA LYS A 107 13.82 -11.03 2.44
C LYS A 107 14.59 -12.07 3.25
N GLU A 108 15.77 -11.71 3.74
CA GLU A 108 16.61 -12.54 4.59
C GLU A 108 16.00 -12.77 5.99
N TYR A 109 15.17 -11.83 6.46
CA TYR A 109 14.54 -11.89 7.78
C TYR A 109 13.11 -12.42 7.75
N HIS A 110 12.38 -12.23 6.64
CA HIS A 110 11.00 -12.72 6.53
C HIS A 110 10.70 -13.28 5.13
N PRO A 111 10.03 -14.44 5.00
CA PRO A 111 9.75 -15.08 3.70
C PRO A 111 8.85 -14.26 2.76
N HIS A 112 8.11 -13.28 3.30
CA HIS A 112 7.29 -12.36 2.49
C HIS A 112 8.07 -11.11 2.07
N GLY A 113 9.25 -10.89 2.64
CA GLY A 113 10.07 -9.71 2.40
C GLY A 113 10.44 -9.57 0.93
N LEU A 114 10.39 -8.33 0.45
CA LEU A 114 10.87 -7.98 -0.89
C LEU A 114 12.39 -8.07 -0.95
N SER A 115 12.93 -8.36 -2.13
CA SER A 115 14.35 -8.09 -2.39
C SER A 115 14.62 -6.58 -2.40
N ASP A 116 15.84 -6.16 -2.10
CA ASP A 116 16.25 -4.74 -2.13
C ASP A 116 15.85 -4.07 -3.45
N ARG A 117 16.04 -4.76 -4.58
CA ARG A 117 15.66 -4.26 -5.90
C ARG A 117 14.15 -4.04 -6.05
N GLU A 118 13.33 -4.95 -5.53
CA GLU A 118 11.87 -4.81 -5.57
C GLU A 118 11.43 -3.67 -4.65
N PHE A 119 12.02 -3.56 -3.46
CA PHE A 119 11.77 -2.45 -2.54
C PHE A 119 12.13 -1.10 -3.17
N ASP A 120 13.34 -0.96 -3.72
CA ASP A 120 13.81 0.25 -4.39
C ASP A 120 12.96 0.61 -5.61
N SER A 121 12.41 -0.40 -6.32
CA SER A 121 11.51 -0.14 -7.44
C SER A 121 10.19 0.51 -7.01
N LEU A 122 9.76 0.29 -5.77
CA LEU A 122 8.54 0.88 -5.19
C LEU A 122 8.83 2.23 -4.53
N PHE A 123 9.87 2.28 -3.68
CA PHE A 123 10.14 3.40 -2.78
C PHE A 123 11.23 4.35 -3.26
N THR A 124 11.93 4.02 -4.35
CA THR A 124 13.15 4.69 -4.83
C THR A 124 14.33 4.54 -3.86
N SER A 125 15.52 4.92 -4.31
CA SER A 125 16.74 4.88 -3.48
C SER A 125 17.09 6.23 -2.83
N ASP A 126 16.53 7.34 -3.34
CA ASP A 126 16.96 8.69 -3.00
C ASP A 126 15.82 9.72 -2.87
N LYS A 127 14.57 9.36 -3.19
CA LYS A 127 13.42 10.27 -3.09
C LYS A 127 12.75 10.16 -1.72
N PRO A 128 12.15 11.26 -1.23
CA PRO A 128 11.43 11.24 0.04
C PRO A 128 10.22 10.30 -0.02
N VAL A 129 10.00 9.58 1.08
CA VAL A 129 8.82 8.72 1.30
C VAL A 129 8.01 9.30 2.46
N ILE A 130 6.75 9.65 2.20
CA ILE A 130 5.77 9.99 3.24
C ILE A 130 4.92 8.74 3.47
N PHE A 131 5.12 8.08 4.61
CA PHE A 131 4.42 6.83 4.93
C PHE A 131 3.34 7.08 6.00
N ALA A 132 2.07 7.00 5.61
CA ALA A 132 0.94 7.02 6.53
C ALA A 132 0.67 5.61 7.06
N TYR A 133 0.83 5.39 8.36
CA TYR A 133 0.73 4.08 8.98
C TYR A 133 -0.36 4.03 10.05
N HIS A 134 -1.12 2.93 10.10
CA HIS A 134 -2.16 2.70 11.10
C HIS A 134 -1.59 2.49 12.51
N GLY A 135 -0.40 1.89 12.63
CA GLY A 135 0.24 1.62 13.91
C GLY A 135 1.16 2.74 14.38
N TYR A 136 2.06 2.42 15.30
CA TYR A 136 3.07 3.35 15.80
C TYR A 136 4.27 3.42 14.85
N PRO A 137 4.94 4.58 14.74
CA PRO A 137 6.11 4.75 13.87
C PRO A 137 7.43 4.22 14.47
N TRP A 138 7.40 3.50 15.59
CA TRP A 138 8.58 2.99 16.32
C TRP A 138 8.45 1.49 16.64
#